data_AF-A0A960QTM1-F1
#
_entry.id   AF-A0A960QTM1-F1
#
_cell.length_a   1.000
_cell.length_b   1.000
_cell.length_c   1.000
_cell.angle_alpha   90.00
_cell.angle_beta   90.00
_cell.angle_gamma   90.00
#
_symmetry.space_group_name_H-M   'P 1'
#
loop_
_entity.id
_entity.type
_entity.pdbx_description
1 polymer ?
#
loop_
_entity_poly.entity_id
_entity_poly.type
_entity_poly.pdbx_seq_one_letter_code
_entity_poly.pdbx_strand_id
1 'polypeptide(L)'
;METRTFQDKLKALISQRNVLALCVIALSLALIKLSITIQSKEERVVIIPTTGPSFWVEKSRTSKEYLNVIGTFLSDLLLTRTPADISWKNDQILGHAHPSFYGPLKQALLEEKEKMIQTQSTFLFEAARSYCLENKLQFVIEGVQKTYIERTGKGTPLIQSEKMKYILSFRCEEGRLYLNSISQEKA
;
A
#
# COMPACT_ATOMS: atom_id res chain seq x y z
N MET A 1 -23.09 -76.00 -10.60
CA MET A 1 -23.11 -74.88 -11.56
C MET A 1 -23.39 -73.53 -10.87
N GLU A 2 -24.11 -73.51 -9.75
CA GLU A 2 -24.50 -72.29 -9.01
C GLU A 2 -23.37 -71.55 -8.27
N THR A 3 -22.29 -72.24 -7.89
CA THR A 3 -21.16 -71.61 -7.17
C THR A 3 -20.35 -70.64 -8.04
N ARG A 4 -20.27 -70.89 -9.35
CA ARG A 4 -19.61 -69.99 -10.31
C ARG A 4 -20.39 -68.69 -10.51
N THR A 5 -21.72 -68.80 -10.68
CA THR A 5 -22.60 -67.63 -10.81
C THR A 5 -22.60 -66.73 -9.58
N PHE A 6 -22.41 -67.29 -8.38
CA PHE A 6 -22.29 -66.51 -7.15
C PHE A 6 -20.96 -65.77 -7.06
N GLN A 7 -19.85 -66.41 -7.42
CA GLN A 7 -18.53 -65.77 -7.45
C GLN A 7 -18.44 -64.64 -8.48
N ASP A 8 -19.09 -64.80 -9.65
CA ASP A 8 -19.11 -63.76 -10.68
C ASP A 8 -19.93 -62.54 -10.24
N LYS A 9 -21.05 -62.74 -9.54
CA LYS A 9 -21.83 -61.66 -8.93
C LYS A 9 -21.05 -60.94 -7.81
N LEU A 10 -20.32 -61.68 -6.98
CA LEU A 10 -19.46 -61.07 -5.94
C LEU A 10 -18.33 -60.24 -6.55
N LYS A 11 -17.68 -60.72 -7.61
CA LYS A 11 -16.66 -59.95 -8.33
C LYS A 11 -17.23 -58.69 -8.98
N ALA A 12 -18.43 -58.78 -9.58
CA ALA A 12 -19.11 -57.61 -10.15
C ALA A 12 -19.43 -56.56 -9.07
N LEU A 13 -19.92 -56.98 -7.89
CA LEU A 13 -20.19 -56.08 -6.77
C LEU A 13 -18.93 -55.42 -6.21
N ILE A 14 -17.83 -56.16 -6.10
CA ILE A 14 -16.52 -55.62 -5.67
C ILE A 14 -15.98 -54.63 -6.71
N SER A 15 -16.11 -54.94 -8.00
CA SER A 15 -15.71 -54.05 -9.09
C SER A 15 -16.53 -52.75 -9.09
N GLN A 16 -17.87 -52.85 -8.96
CA GLN A 16 -18.75 -51.69 -8.81
C GLN A 16 -18.39 -50.84 -7.59
N ARG A 17 -18.12 -51.47 -6.44
CA ARG A 17 -17.66 -50.76 -5.23
C ARG A 17 -16.35 -50.03 -5.47
N ASN A 18 -15.37 -50.66 -6.12
CA ASN A 18 -14.06 -50.05 -6.38
C ASN A 18 -14.17 -48.89 -7.38
N VAL A 19 -15.03 -49.00 -8.39
CA VAL A 19 -15.32 -47.90 -9.33
C VAL A 19 -16.00 -46.74 -8.61
N LEU A 20 -17.02 -47.01 -7.78
CA LEU A 20 -17.68 -45.98 -6.98
C LEU A 20 -16.71 -45.31 -6.00
N ALA A 21 -15.85 -46.09 -5.33
CA ALA A 21 -14.82 -45.55 -4.44
C ALA A 21 -13.83 -44.65 -5.20
N LEU A 22 -13.43 -45.03 -6.40
CA LEU A 22 -12.57 -44.22 -7.27
C LEU A 22 -13.26 -42.92 -7.70
N CYS A 23 -14.55 -42.97 -8.05
CA CYS A 23 -15.35 -41.77 -8.35
C CYS A 23 -15.44 -40.82 -7.15
N VAL A 24 -15.65 -41.35 -5.93
CA VAL A 24 -15.69 -40.54 -4.71
C VAL A 24 -14.34 -39.87 -4.44
N ILE A 25 -13.23 -40.59 -4.61
CA ILE A 25 -11.87 -40.03 -4.46
C ILE A 25 -11.60 -38.96 -5.53
N ALA A 26 -12.01 -39.18 -6.78
CA ALA A 26 -11.85 -38.19 -7.83
C ALA A 26 -12.66 -36.91 -7.55
N LEU A 27 -13.90 -37.06 -7.07
CA LEU A 27 -14.74 -35.93 -6.68
C LEU A 27 -14.17 -35.16 -5.49
N SER A 28 -13.64 -35.84 -4.47
CA SER A 28 -13.03 -35.16 -3.31
C SER A 28 -11.79 -34.37 -3.71
N LEU A 29 -10.94 -34.91 -4.58
CA LEU A 29 -9.78 -34.21 -5.13
C LEU A 29 -10.20 -32.99 -5.96
N ALA A 30 -11.26 -33.10 -6.76
CA ALA A 30 -11.80 -31.99 -7.54
C ALA A 30 -12.32 -30.86 -6.64
N LEU A 31 -13.03 -31.20 -5.55
CA LEU A 31 -13.51 -30.23 -4.55
C LEU A 31 -12.36 -29.52 -3.84
N ILE A 32 -11.31 -30.27 -3.45
CA ILE A 32 -10.11 -29.68 -2.84
C ILE A 32 -9.44 -28.70 -3.81
N LYS A 33 -9.26 -29.09 -5.08
CA LYS A 33 -8.70 -28.19 -6.09
C LYS A 33 -9.54 -26.94 -6.29
N LEU A 34 -10.86 -27.08 -6.38
CA LEU A 34 -11.76 -25.93 -6.52
C LEU A 34 -11.67 -24.98 -5.32
N SER A 35 -11.62 -25.52 -4.10
CA SER A 35 -11.47 -24.73 -2.88
C SER A 35 -10.16 -23.93 -2.87
N ILE A 36 -9.06 -24.53 -3.32
CA ILE A 36 -7.76 -23.85 -3.43
C ILE A 36 -7.84 -22.74 -4.49
N THR A 37 -8.41 -23.03 -5.67
CA THR A 37 -8.53 -22.04 -6.75
C THR A 37 -9.38 -20.83 -6.36
N ILE A 38 -10.48 -21.04 -5.64
CA ILE A 38 -11.32 -19.93 -5.15
C ILE A 38 -10.54 -19.08 -4.13
N GLN A 39 -9.78 -19.70 -3.23
CA GLN A 39 -8.99 -18.98 -2.23
C GLN A 39 -7.81 -18.20 -2.85
N SER A 40 -7.24 -18.69 -3.96
CA SER A 40 -6.19 -18.00 -4.72
C SER A 40 -6.70 -16.94 -5.68
N LYS A 41 -8.01 -16.71 -5.78
CA LYS A 41 -8.53 -15.67 -6.68
C LYS A 41 -8.19 -14.30 -6.11
N GLU A 42 -7.27 -13.61 -6.75
CA GLU A 42 -6.91 -12.24 -6.38
C GLU A 42 -8.05 -11.31 -6.82
N GLU A 43 -8.78 -10.76 -5.84
CA GLU A 43 -9.78 -9.74 -6.11
C GLU A 43 -9.08 -8.44 -6.51
N ARG A 44 -9.34 -7.99 -7.74
CA ARG A 44 -8.87 -6.72 -8.26
C ARG A 44 -10.00 -5.70 -8.16
N VAL A 45 -9.83 -4.72 -7.30
CA VAL A 45 -10.74 -3.58 -7.20
C VAL A 45 -10.29 -2.53 -8.22
N VAL A 46 -11.13 -2.26 -9.21
CA VAL A 46 -10.90 -1.21 -10.22
C VAL A 46 -11.69 0.02 -9.80
N ILE A 47 -10.99 1.13 -9.60
CA ILE A 47 -11.57 2.43 -9.28
C ILE A 47 -11.46 3.29 -10.53
N ILE A 48 -12.62 3.71 -11.05
CA ILE A 48 -12.71 4.57 -12.23
C ILE A 48 -13.20 5.94 -11.73
N PRO A 49 -12.32 6.94 -11.64
CA PRO A 49 -12.73 8.30 -11.32
C PRO A 49 -13.55 8.90 -12.47
N THR A 50 -14.39 9.89 -12.19
CA THR A 50 -15.16 10.64 -13.21
C THR A 50 -14.25 11.35 -14.22
N THR A 51 -13.01 11.65 -13.84
CA THR A 51 -11.94 12.21 -14.68
C THR A 51 -10.58 11.62 -14.28
N GLY A 52 -9.74 11.24 -15.25
CA GLY A 52 -8.39 10.72 -15.02
C GLY A 52 -8.22 9.24 -15.37
N PRO A 53 -7.00 8.67 -15.19
CA PRO A 53 -6.74 7.28 -15.51
C PRO A 53 -7.43 6.35 -14.51
N SER A 54 -7.96 5.23 -15.01
CA SER A 54 -8.46 4.15 -14.15
C SER A 54 -7.30 3.52 -13.38
N PHE A 55 -7.47 3.29 -12.09
CA PHE A 55 -6.46 2.65 -11.26
C PHE A 55 -7.04 1.43 -10.54
N TRP A 56 -6.17 0.49 -10.18
CA TRP A 56 -6.57 -0.76 -9.57
C TRP A 56 -5.70 -1.11 -8.37
N VAL A 57 -6.30 -1.86 -7.46
CA VAL A 57 -5.65 -2.41 -6.25
C VAL A 57 -6.01 -3.89 -6.16
N GLU A 58 -4.99 -4.72 -5.98
CA GLU A 58 -5.07 -6.16 -5.69
C GLU A 58 -4.58 -6.40 -4.26
N LYS A 59 -4.73 -7.63 -3.76
CA LYS A 59 -4.34 -8.00 -2.38
C LYS A 59 -2.92 -7.57 -2.00
N SER A 60 -1.97 -7.77 -2.90
CA SER A 60 -0.53 -7.51 -2.66
C SER A 60 0.09 -6.50 -3.64
N ARG A 61 -0.69 -5.98 -4.60
CA ARG A 61 -0.20 -5.13 -5.69
C ARG A 61 -1.10 -3.94 -5.91
N THR A 62 -0.51 -2.86 -6.40
CA THR A 62 -1.25 -1.65 -6.75
C THR A 62 -0.75 -1.13 -8.08
N SER A 63 -1.68 -0.63 -8.89
CA SER A 63 -1.34 0.13 -10.08
C SER A 63 -0.40 1.29 -9.78
N LYS A 64 0.45 1.62 -10.76
CA LYS A 64 1.35 2.77 -10.72
C LYS A 64 0.58 4.07 -10.51
N GLU A 65 -0.59 4.20 -11.13
CA GLU A 65 -1.46 5.37 -11.05
C GLU A 65 -1.97 5.58 -9.62
N TYR A 66 -2.40 4.51 -8.95
CA TYR A 66 -2.82 4.59 -7.55
C TYR A 66 -1.67 5.00 -6.63
N LEU A 67 -0.50 4.38 -6.81
CA LEU A 67 0.71 4.72 -6.06
C LEU A 67 1.12 6.18 -6.27
N ASN A 68 0.97 6.70 -7.48
CA ASN A 68 1.24 8.11 -7.81
C ASN A 68 0.26 9.05 -7.09
N VAL A 69 -1.05 8.75 -7.12
CA VAL A 69 -2.07 9.58 -6.46
C VAL A 69 -1.83 9.64 -4.95
N ILE A 70 -1.67 8.47 -4.30
CA ILE A 70 -1.43 8.40 -2.85
C ILE A 70 -0.07 8.99 -2.49
N GLY A 71 0.97 8.74 -3.30
CA GLY A 71 2.29 9.29 -3.12
C GLY A 71 2.30 10.82 -3.17
N THR A 72 1.67 11.42 -4.20
CA THR A 72 1.53 12.87 -4.32
C THR A 72 0.74 13.46 -3.16
N PHE A 73 -0.36 12.83 -2.76
CA PHE A 73 -1.16 13.29 -1.61
C PHE A 73 -0.35 13.30 -0.31
N LEU A 74 0.33 12.20 0.01
CA LEU A 74 1.14 12.12 1.22
C LEU A 74 2.36 13.04 1.17
N SER A 75 2.98 13.21 0.00
CA SER A 75 4.07 14.17 -0.18
C SER A 75 3.60 15.60 0.03
N ASP A 76 2.40 15.99 -0.42
CA ASP A 76 1.89 17.33 -0.13
C ASP A 76 1.70 17.55 1.38
N LEU A 77 1.09 16.58 2.08
CA LEU A 77 0.91 16.63 3.53
C LEU A 77 2.24 16.69 4.30
N LEU A 78 3.28 16.00 3.82
CA LEU A 78 4.59 15.93 4.45
C LEU A 78 5.49 17.13 4.09
N LEU A 79 5.43 17.65 2.89
CA LEU A 79 6.48 18.58 2.41
C LEU A 79 6.03 20.03 2.46
N THR A 80 4.72 20.28 2.36
CA THR A 80 4.12 21.60 2.46
C THR A 80 3.34 21.70 3.76
N ARG A 81 3.83 22.44 4.75
CA ARG A 81 3.20 22.54 6.07
C ARG A 81 3.56 23.84 6.80
N THR A 82 2.64 24.28 7.63
CA THR A 82 2.70 25.52 8.42
C THR A 82 2.48 25.20 9.90
N PRO A 83 2.81 26.11 10.82
CA PRO A 83 2.54 25.91 12.25
C PRO A 83 1.04 25.71 12.56
N ALA A 84 0.15 26.22 11.71
CA ALA A 84 -1.31 26.15 11.91
C ALA A 84 -1.91 24.79 11.50
N ASP A 85 -1.47 24.21 10.40
CA ASP A 85 -2.05 22.98 9.82
C ASP A 85 -1.28 21.70 10.17
N ILE A 86 -0.05 21.80 10.68
CA ILE A 86 0.81 20.65 10.97
C ILE A 86 0.15 19.62 11.88
N SER A 87 -0.67 20.03 12.85
CA SER A 87 -1.34 19.08 13.74
C SER A 87 -2.35 18.21 12.98
N TRP A 88 -3.17 18.84 12.14
CA TRP A 88 -4.16 18.14 11.33
C TRP A 88 -3.50 17.26 10.28
N LYS A 89 -2.45 17.74 9.61
CA LYS A 89 -1.68 16.96 8.63
C LYS A 89 -1.02 15.73 9.24
N ASN A 90 -0.45 15.86 10.44
CA ASN A 90 0.13 14.74 11.18
C ASN A 90 -0.92 13.63 11.44
N ASP A 91 -2.12 14.01 11.87
CA ASP A 91 -3.19 13.04 12.13
C ASP A 91 -3.64 12.32 10.84
N GLN A 92 -3.71 13.03 9.71
CA GLN A 92 -3.99 12.43 8.41
C GLN A 92 -2.90 11.43 7.98
N ILE A 93 -1.62 11.81 8.09
CA ILE A 93 -0.49 10.95 7.71
C ILE A 93 -0.47 9.67 8.55
N LEU A 94 -0.71 9.79 9.86
CA LEU A 94 -0.73 8.66 10.78
C LEU A 94 -1.82 7.64 10.45
N GLY A 95 -2.93 8.06 9.83
CA GLY A 95 -3.98 7.15 9.35
C GLY A 95 -3.55 6.26 8.18
N HIS A 96 -2.51 6.66 7.44
CA HIS A 96 -1.96 5.89 6.31
C HIS A 96 -0.69 5.10 6.67
N ALA A 97 -0.20 5.22 7.91
CA ALA A 97 1.01 4.55 8.35
C ALA A 97 0.79 3.06 8.59
N HIS A 98 1.79 2.24 8.24
CA HIS A 98 1.79 0.83 8.61
C HIS A 98 1.91 0.68 10.15
N PRO A 99 1.23 -0.29 10.78
CA PRO A 99 1.27 -0.46 12.25
C PRO A 99 2.69 -0.57 12.82
N SER A 100 3.61 -1.23 12.10
CA SER A 100 5.01 -1.34 12.53
C SER A 100 5.81 -0.04 12.42
N PHE A 101 5.37 0.91 11.59
CA PHE A 101 6.02 2.21 11.38
C PHE A 101 5.33 3.36 12.13
N TYR A 102 4.11 3.14 12.63
CA TYR A 102 3.30 4.14 13.30
C TYR A 102 4.01 4.81 14.48
N GLY A 103 4.64 4.02 15.37
CA GLY A 103 5.32 4.53 16.57
C GLY A 103 6.47 5.49 16.24
N PRO A 104 7.49 5.03 15.48
CA PRO A 104 8.61 5.88 15.05
C PRO A 104 8.14 7.11 14.26
N LEU A 105 7.16 6.94 13.37
CA LEU A 105 6.62 8.05 12.57
C LEU A 105 5.94 9.10 13.46
N LYS A 106 5.11 8.68 14.41
CA LYS A 106 4.42 9.58 15.35
C LYS A 106 5.41 10.42 16.14
N GLN A 107 6.47 9.79 16.65
CA GLN A 107 7.50 10.51 17.39
C GLN A 107 8.20 11.54 16.50
N ALA A 108 8.63 11.16 15.31
CA ALA A 108 9.29 12.07 14.38
C ALA A 108 8.41 13.27 14.01
N LEU A 109 7.11 13.03 13.75
CA LEU A 109 6.14 14.08 13.41
C LEU A 109 5.86 15.03 14.58
N LEU A 110 5.89 14.54 15.83
CA LEU A 110 5.72 15.37 17.03
C LEU A 110 6.94 16.26 17.27
N GLU A 111 8.14 15.70 17.19
CA GLU A 111 9.40 16.45 17.32
C GLU A 111 9.50 17.55 16.25
N GLU A 112 9.12 17.23 15.01
CA GLU A 112 9.10 18.19 13.90
C GLU A 112 8.06 19.30 14.14
N LYS A 113 6.87 18.94 14.65
CA LYS A 113 5.82 19.90 15.01
C LYS A 113 6.29 20.88 16.07
N GLU A 114 6.90 20.40 17.15
CA GLU A 114 7.40 21.26 18.23
C GLU A 114 8.47 22.23 17.71
N LYS A 115 9.43 21.74 16.92
CA LYS A 115 10.45 22.59 16.30
C LYS A 115 9.84 23.65 15.39
N MET A 116 8.87 23.27 14.56
CA MET A 116 8.19 24.18 13.65
C MET A 116 7.45 25.30 14.41
N ILE A 117 6.74 24.97 15.49
CA ILE A 117 6.02 25.95 16.31
C ILE A 117 7.00 26.87 17.06
N GLN A 118 8.07 26.33 17.62
CA GLN A 118 9.07 27.14 18.34
C GLN A 118 9.77 28.15 17.43
N THR A 119 10.05 27.75 16.20
CA THR A 119 10.76 28.58 15.21
C THR A 119 9.83 29.44 14.35
N GLN A 120 8.51 29.26 14.44
CA GLN A 120 7.52 29.84 13.53
C GLN A 120 7.92 29.63 12.05
N SER A 121 8.37 28.42 11.74
CA SER A 121 8.81 28.06 10.39
C SER A 121 7.65 27.57 9.54
N THR A 122 7.67 27.88 8.24
CA THR A 122 6.77 27.32 7.24
C THR A 122 7.59 26.60 6.18
N PHE A 123 7.15 25.40 5.83
CA PHE A 123 7.74 24.56 4.81
C PHE A 123 6.87 24.58 3.56
N LEU A 124 7.48 24.86 2.42
CA LEU A 124 6.85 24.84 1.11
C LEU A 124 7.71 24.01 0.17
N PHE A 125 7.11 23.02 -0.48
CA PHE A 125 7.83 22.18 -1.42
C PHE A 125 7.38 22.44 -2.85
N GLU A 126 8.33 22.81 -3.69
CA GLU A 126 8.13 23.02 -5.12
C GLU A 126 8.58 21.75 -5.86
N ALA A 127 7.61 20.89 -6.16
CA ALA A 127 7.86 19.66 -6.88
C ALA A 127 8.31 19.94 -8.33
N ALA A 128 9.47 19.42 -8.71
CA ALA A 128 9.99 19.51 -10.07
C ALA A 128 9.64 18.26 -10.90
N ARG A 129 9.71 17.07 -10.28
CA ARG A 129 9.32 15.81 -10.91
C ARG A 129 8.88 14.78 -9.88
N SER A 130 7.97 13.89 -10.27
CA SER A 130 7.63 12.69 -9.52
C SER A 130 7.62 11.46 -10.42
N TYR A 131 7.96 10.31 -9.85
CA TYR A 131 7.88 9.01 -10.52
C TYR A 131 7.67 7.88 -9.52
N CYS A 132 7.11 6.78 -10.01
CA CYS A 132 6.78 5.60 -9.21
C CYS A 132 7.59 4.39 -9.69
N LEU A 133 8.08 3.60 -8.73
CA LEU A 133 8.72 2.31 -8.96
C LEU A 133 7.79 1.20 -8.47
N GLU A 134 6.99 0.64 -9.39
CA GLU A 134 5.96 -0.36 -9.08
C GLU A 134 6.56 -1.62 -8.43
N ASN A 135 7.68 -2.13 -8.96
CA ASN A 135 8.36 -3.32 -8.43
C ASN A 135 8.81 -3.18 -6.96
N LYS A 136 9.06 -1.95 -6.50
CA LYS A 136 9.51 -1.66 -5.13
C LYS A 136 8.41 -1.04 -4.27
N LEU A 137 7.23 -0.76 -4.84
CA LEU A 137 6.18 0.04 -4.21
C LEU A 137 6.72 1.35 -3.63
N GLN A 138 7.51 2.07 -4.42
CA GLN A 138 8.14 3.33 -4.02
C GLN A 138 7.63 4.49 -4.86
N PHE A 139 7.33 5.61 -4.20
CA PHE A 139 7.06 6.89 -4.82
C PHE A 139 8.26 7.80 -4.57
N VAL A 140 8.77 8.42 -5.64
CA VAL A 140 9.88 9.36 -5.55
C VAL A 140 9.42 10.72 -6.05
N ILE A 141 9.69 11.75 -5.27
CA ILE A 141 9.44 13.13 -5.64
C ILE A 141 10.70 13.95 -5.43
N GLU A 142 11.02 14.77 -6.42
CA GLU A 142 12.20 15.62 -6.43
C GLU A 142 11.78 17.05 -6.69
N GLY A 143 12.43 17.97 -5.98
CA GLY A 143 12.03 19.37 -6.00
C GLY A 143 12.90 20.24 -5.11
N VAL A 144 12.38 21.41 -4.79
CA VAL A 144 13.04 22.39 -3.95
C VAL A 144 12.20 22.59 -2.68
N GLN A 145 12.82 22.30 -1.54
CA GLN A 145 12.24 22.60 -0.22
C GLN A 145 12.59 24.03 0.14
N LYS A 146 11.58 24.88 0.32
CA LYS A 146 11.70 26.24 0.83
C LYS A 146 11.24 26.29 2.28
N THR A 147 12.10 26.77 3.15
CA THR A 147 11.79 27.03 4.55
C THR A 147 11.77 28.53 4.77
N TYR A 148 10.62 29.01 5.24
CA TYR A 148 10.39 30.40 5.62
C TYR A 148 10.40 30.49 7.12
N ILE A 149 11.32 31.25 7.70
CA ILE A 149 11.38 31.48 9.14
C ILE A 149 10.93 32.91 9.40
N GLU A 150 9.81 33.07 10.13
CA GLU A 150 9.35 34.39 10.53
C GLU A 150 10.27 34.92 11.64
N ARG A 151 11.01 35.99 11.35
CA ARG A 151 11.79 36.68 12.36
C ARG A 151 10.89 37.67 13.08
N THR A 152 10.57 37.38 14.34
CA THR A 152 9.75 38.25 15.20
C THR A 152 10.40 39.64 15.29
N GLY A 153 9.90 40.60 14.50
CA GLY A 153 10.35 42.00 14.49
C GLY A 153 11.02 42.45 13.18
N LYS A 154 10.21 42.78 12.16
CA LYS A 154 10.57 43.66 11.02
C LYS A 154 11.79 43.25 10.17
N GLY A 155 12.05 41.95 10.02
CA GLY A 155 13.04 41.44 9.06
C GLY A 155 12.40 40.81 7.83
N THR A 156 13.12 40.76 6.71
CA THR A 156 12.76 39.85 5.61
C THR A 156 12.78 38.41 6.13
N PRO A 157 11.80 37.58 5.79
CA PRO A 157 11.81 36.18 6.19
C PRO A 157 13.08 35.53 5.64
N LEU A 158 13.75 34.72 6.47
CA LEU A 158 14.88 33.92 6.00
C LEU A 158 14.30 32.79 5.14
N ILE A 159 14.69 32.79 3.86
CA ILE A 159 14.29 31.78 2.90
C ILE A 159 15.48 30.86 2.69
N GLN A 160 15.43 29.67 3.30
CA GLN A 160 16.36 28.59 2.98
C GLN A 160 15.76 27.74 1.88
N SER A 161 16.53 27.50 0.82
CA SER A 161 16.09 26.75 -0.34
C SER A 161 17.06 25.61 -0.60
N GLU A 162 16.60 24.37 -0.48
CA GLU A 162 17.44 23.18 -0.69
C GLU A 162 16.81 22.25 -1.73
N LYS A 163 17.64 21.70 -2.62
CA LYS A 163 17.19 20.66 -3.56
C LYS A 163 17.11 19.33 -2.82
N MET A 164 15.92 18.75 -2.80
CA MET A 164 15.62 17.56 -2.02
C MET A 164 14.94 16.51 -2.89
N LYS A 165 15.30 15.26 -2.64
CA LYS A 165 14.66 14.07 -3.19
C LYS A 165 14.07 13.26 -2.04
N TYR A 166 12.76 13.06 -2.08
CA TYR A 166 12.04 12.26 -1.10
C TYR A 166 11.58 10.94 -1.70
N ILE A 167 11.79 9.86 -0.96
CA ILE A 167 11.41 8.50 -1.34
C ILE A 167 10.46 7.97 -0.28
N LEU A 168 9.19 7.81 -0.66
CA LEU A 168 8.17 7.17 0.16
C LEU A 168 8.09 5.69 -0.23
N SER A 169 8.34 4.80 0.72
CA SER A 169 8.19 3.36 0.51
C SER A 169 6.91 2.86 1.13
N PHE A 170 6.18 2.05 0.37
CA PHE A 170 4.87 1.55 0.75
C PHE A 170 4.87 0.03 0.87
N ARG A 171 3.85 -0.47 1.55
CA ARG A 171 3.49 -1.88 1.58
C ARG A 171 2.00 -2.04 1.26
N CYS A 172 1.68 -2.97 0.37
CA CYS A 172 0.30 -3.32 0.08
C CYS A 172 -0.08 -4.59 0.84
N GLU A 173 -1.05 -4.50 1.74
CA GLU A 173 -1.58 -5.62 2.52
C GLU A 173 -3.11 -5.60 2.47
N GLU A 174 -3.73 -6.73 2.11
CA GLU A 174 -5.19 -6.89 2.01
C GLU A 174 -5.89 -5.78 1.20
N GLY A 175 -5.26 -5.37 0.09
CA GLY A 175 -5.79 -4.32 -0.79
C GLY A 175 -5.72 -2.90 -0.21
N ARG A 176 -4.92 -2.68 0.83
CA ARG A 176 -4.63 -1.36 1.39
C ARG A 176 -3.15 -1.04 1.27
N LEU A 177 -2.87 0.20 0.88
CA LEU A 177 -1.51 0.72 0.75
C LEU A 177 -1.15 1.48 2.02
N TYR A 178 -0.09 1.03 2.70
CA TYR A 178 0.41 1.62 3.94
C TYR A 178 1.79 2.22 3.72
N LEU A 179 2.03 3.39 4.32
CA LEU A 179 3.34 4.01 4.37
C LEU A 179 4.24 3.25 5.34
N ASN A 180 5.36 2.73 4.83
CA ASN A 180 6.28 1.89 5.59
C ASN A 180 7.58 2.62 5.96
N SER A 181 8.08 3.51 5.10
CA SER A 181 9.24 4.35 5.42
C SER A 181 9.30 5.60 4.54
N ILE A 182 10.00 6.60 5.06
CA ILE A 182 10.29 7.87 4.38
C ILE A 182 11.81 8.03 4.38
N SER A 183 12.40 8.23 3.20
CA SER A 183 13.81 8.56 3.04
C SER A 183 13.95 9.91 2.34
N GLN A 184 14.98 10.66 2.69
CA GLN A 184 15.32 11.94 2.09
C GLN A 184 16.79 11.97 1.68
N GLU A 185 17.05 12.45 0.47
CA GLU A 185 18.38 12.60 -0.12
C GLU A 185 18.55 14.05 -0.56
N LYS A 186 19.69 14.66 -0.22
CA LYS A 186 20.07 15.98 -0.76
C LYS A 186 20.60 15.77 -2.18
N ALA A 187 20.09 16.54 -3.13
CA ALA A 187 20.48 16.47 -4.54
C ALA A 187 21.57 17.49 -4.89
#